data_AF-A0A6M2B3Z0-F1
#
_entry.id   AF-A0A6M2B3Z0-F1
#
_cell.length_a   1.000
_cell.length_b   1.000
_cell.length_c   1.000
_cell.angle_alpha   90.00
_cell.angle_beta   90.00
_cell.angle_gamma   90.00
#
_symmetry.space_group_name_H-M   'P 1'
#
loop_
_entity.id
_entity.type
_entity.pdbx_description
1 polymer ?
#
loop_
_entity_poly.entity_id
_entity_poly.type
_entity_poly.pdbx_seq_one_letter_code
_entity_poly.pdbx_strand_id
1 'polypeptide(L)'
;MCNCNCDSLKATAVKAGETYVTVEAAATAAAEQALVAYCQNTFSVGGVMLDASGNVLNAINNNVVKNNMTSDPTAHGERQLIDWYYAQIEAGEEMPPPSDITIVTSLDPCCMCTGSIITGGFNVISAAFDTYSGINWDTQADFPTLSPELAQVAKNTFSYPAVNGNNCFTRDASSAPVPAFFADAVMDVQTVALCETAFDATLTQVKASINTDLTPDQLKDIKDLPAGDPVVVALKALYPDALSYTAPSRGQPDEGLAPYLIAAANQDIAQGGTGNAVAFLDYYGNLLMCLSGNEKASLIQTAFLLVTRNYAQLRYNLRSSLSDDEVLPYLAHPKYGTFVFAHGPDESSHSLIELGAYGSTMEGALPPDNMNSFQYGVPTIAQADLDAYCQKLPPLYSSEIQVHPQQVTNSDLINALIAGLPKP
;
A
#
# COMPACT_ATOMS: atom_id res chain seq x y z
N MET A 1 21.25 18.44 11.09
CA MET A 1 19.80 18.27 11.18
C MET A 1 19.22 19.57 11.66
N CYS A 2 18.31 20.19 10.90
CA CYS A 2 17.60 21.37 11.38
C CYS A 2 16.72 20.91 12.56
N ASN A 3 16.80 21.58 13.70
CA ASN A 3 15.98 21.24 14.86
C ASN A 3 14.59 21.82 14.61
N CYS A 4 13.83 21.22 13.68
CA CYS A 4 12.45 21.60 13.42
C CYS A 4 11.68 21.52 14.73
N ASN A 5 10.98 22.59 15.10
CA ASN A 5 10.12 22.59 16.27
C ASN A 5 8.89 21.72 15.97
N CYS A 6 9.05 20.41 16.06
CA CYS A 6 8.03 19.42 15.75
C CYS A 6 6.79 19.54 16.65
N ASP A 7 6.93 20.16 17.82
CA ASP A 7 5.81 20.44 18.72
C ASP A 7 4.90 21.56 18.19
N SER A 8 5.44 22.55 17.47
CA SER A 8 4.62 23.60 16.85
C SER A 8 3.86 23.14 15.61
N LEU A 9 4.40 22.16 14.86
CA LEU A 9 3.75 21.62 13.65
C LEU A 9 2.48 20.81 13.97
N LYS A 10 2.42 20.17 15.14
CA LYS A 10 1.20 19.52 15.63
C LYS A 10 0.09 20.53 15.96
N ALA A 11 0.44 21.78 16.27
CA ALA A 11 -0.52 22.84 16.59
C ALA A 11 -1.05 23.58 15.35
N THR A 12 -0.35 23.49 14.22
CA THR A 12 -0.74 24.03 12.91
C THR A 12 -1.32 22.96 11.97
N ALA A 13 -1.73 21.81 12.50
CA ALA A 13 -2.32 20.75 11.69
C ALA A 13 -3.54 21.29 10.92
N VAL A 14 -3.54 21.05 9.60
CA VAL A 14 -4.65 21.34 8.68
C VAL A 14 -5.96 20.87 9.30
N LYS A 15 -6.93 21.78 9.43
CA LYS A 15 -8.21 21.51 10.10
C LYS A 15 -9.31 21.24 9.10
N ALA A 16 -10.15 20.26 9.43
CA ALA A 16 -11.42 20.06 8.73
C ALA A 16 -12.25 21.36 8.76
N GLY A 17 -12.84 21.71 7.62
CA GLY A 17 -13.62 22.93 7.43
C GLY A 17 -12.82 24.17 7.03
N GLU A 18 -11.48 24.10 6.91
CA GLU A 18 -10.73 25.10 6.13
C GLU A 18 -11.10 25.01 4.65
N THR A 19 -11.04 26.12 3.92
CA THR A 19 -11.34 26.16 2.49
C THR A 19 -10.12 26.65 1.71
N TYR A 20 -9.67 25.87 0.74
CA TYR A 20 -8.58 26.24 -0.16
C TYR A 20 -9.12 26.60 -1.53
N VAL A 21 -8.87 27.85 -1.93
CA VAL A 21 -9.35 28.42 -3.21
C VAL A 21 -8.24 28.57 -4.25
N THR A 22 -7.02 28.14 -3.96
CA THR A 22 -5.91 28.03 -4.92
C THR A 22 -5.23 26.69 -4.80
N VAL A 23 -4.68 26.19 -5.91
CA VAL A 23 -3.90 24.94 -5.92
C VAL A 23 -2.71 25.06 -4.98
N GLU A 24 -2.03 26.21 -4.97
CA GLU A 24 -0.89 26.49 -4.09
C GLU A 24 -1.22 26.35 -2.60
N ALA A 25 -2.39 26.84 -2.16
CA ALA A 25 -2.80 26.72 -0.75
C ALA A 25 -3.02 25.25 -0.37
N ALA A 26 -3.68 24.48 -1.25
CA ALA A 26 -3.91 23.06 -1.00
C ALA A 26 -2.61 22.23 -1.06
N ALA A 27 -1.70 22.54 -1.98
CA ALA A 27 -0.39 21.91 -2.07
C ALA A 27 0.49 22.23 -0.85
N THR A 28 0.45 23.47 -0.37
CA THR A 28 1.11 23.88 0.89
C THR A 28 0.58 23.07 2.07
N ALA A 29 -0.74 22.90 2.17
CA ALA A 29 -1.35 22.09 3.22
C ALA A 29 -0.90 20.61 3.17
N ALA A 30 -0.76 20.04 1.97
CA ALA A 30 -0.18 18.70 1.80
C ALA A 30 1.30 18.65 2.20
N ALA A 31 2.09 19.67 1.86
CA ALA A 31 3.48 19.80 2.27
C ALA A 31 3.64 19.92 3.79
N GLU A 32 2.74 20.62 4.47
CA GLU A 32 2.70 20.68 5.94
C GLU A 32 2.48 19.28 6.55
N GLN A 33 1.62 18.45 5.96
CA GLN A 33 1.47 17.05 6.39
C GLN A 33 2.74 16.23 6.14
N ALA A 34 3.48 16.48 5.05
CA ALA A 34 4.78 15.84 4.83
C ALA A 34 5.79 16.21 5.93
N LEU A 35 5.77 17.45 6.44
CA LEU A 35 6.58 17.88 7.58
C LEU A 35 6.13 17.23 8.91
N VAL A 36 4.84 16.94 9.08
CA VAL A 36 4.36 16.13 10.22
C VAL A 36 4.94 14.72 10.15
N ALA A 37 4.94 14.08 8.97
CA ALA A 37 5.57 12.78 8.76
C ALA A 37 7.09 12.81 9.02
N TYR A 38 7.79 13.85 8.56
CA TYR A 38 9.20 14.07 8.88
C TYR A 38 9.44 14.04 10.41
N CYS A 39 8.64 14.79 11.16
CA CYS A 39 8.71 14.85 12.62
C CYS A 39 8.36 13.53 13.32
N GLN A 40 7.57 12.67 12.68
CA GLN A 40 7.26 11.33 13.16
C GLN A 40 8.38 10.31 12.89
N ASN A 41 9.40 10.67 12.11
CA ASN A 41 10.43 9.76 11.58
C ASN A 41 9.85 8.67 10.68
N THR A 42 8.94 9.06 9.79
CA THR A 42 8.46 8.21 8.69
C THR A 42 8.67 8.89 7.34
N PHE A 43 8.24 8.27 6.24
CA PHE A 43 8.42 8.82 4.89
C PHE A 43 7.68 10.15 4.78
N SER A 44 8.37 11.24 4.44
CA SER A 44 7.77 12.59 4.39
C SER A 44 6.82 12.75 3.21
N VAL A 45 5.62 12.21 3.35
CA VAL A 45 4.53 12.32 2.38
C VAL A 45 3.27 12.71 3.15
N GLY A 46 2.48 13.62 2.58
CA GLY A 46 1.27 14.14 3.17
C GLY A 46 0.16 14.33 2.15
N GLY A 47 -1.08 14.21 2.60
CA GLY A 47 -2.25 14.40 1.75
C GLY A 47 -3.38 15.18 2.45
N VAL A 48 -4.18 15.86 1.64
CA VAL A 48 -5.39 16.57 2.05
C VAL A 48 -6.54 16.15 1.13
N MET A 49 -7.69 15.81 1.70
CA MET A 49 -8.91 15.49 0.96
C MET A 49 -9.86 16.69 0.98
N LEU A 50 -10.27 17.14 -0.21
CA LEU A 50 -11.14 18.30 -0.43
C LEU A 50 -12.46 17.87 -1.08
N ASP A 51 -13.56 18.53 -0.70
CA ASP A 51 -14.82 18.45 -1.43
C ASP A 51 -14.81 19.32 -2.71
N ALA A 52 -15.92 19.31 -3.46
CA ALA A 52 -16.08 20.06 -4.70
C ALA A 52 -16.11 21.60 -4.54
N SER A 53 -16.08 22.10 -3.31
CA SER A 53 -15.98 23.53 -2.99
C SER A 53 -14.59 23.91 -2.44
N GLY A 54 -13.66 22.96 -2.37
CA GLY A 54 -12.34 23.16 -1.79
C GLY A 54 -12.33 23.12 -0.26
N ASN A 55 -13.40 22.67 0.40
CA ASN A 55 -13.39 22.50 1.85
C ASN A 55 -12.63 21.23 2.22
N VAL A 56 -11.77 21.34 3.24
CA VAL A 56 -11.02 20.22 3.80
C VAL A 56 -11.98 19.27 4.51
N LEU A 57 -12.07 18.05 3.99
CA LEU A 57 -12.73 16.92 4.64
C LEU A 57 -11.80 16.27 5.67
N ASN A 58 -10.55 16.03 5.29
CA ASN A 58 -9.52 15.47 6.18
C ASN A 58 -8.10 15.74 5.65
N ALA A 59 -7.09 15.64 6.51
CA ALA A 59 -5.67 15.72 6.16
C ALA A 59 -4.88 14.67 6.93
N ILE A 60 -4.03 13.91 6.24
CA ILE A 60 -3.31 12.77 6.81
C ILE A 60 -1.90 12.70 6.25
N ASN A 61 -0.92 12.54 7.14
CA ASN A 61 0.46 12.24 6.80
C ASN A 61 0.71 10.72 6.68
N ASN A 62 1.80 10.34 6.02
CA ASN A 62 2.27 8.95 6.03
C ASN A 62 2.47 8.46 7.47
N ASN A 63 2.05 7.23 7.75
CA ASN A 63 2.04 6.58 9.05
C ASN A 63 2.64 5.17 8.99
N VAL A 64 3.43 4.85 7.96
CA VAL A 64 4.06 3.53 7.80
C VAL A 64 4.88 3.16 9.02
N VAL A 65 5.64 4.12 9.53
CA VAL A 65 6.49 3.96 10.71
C VAL A 65 5.93 4.75 11.88
N LYS A 66 5.82 4.08 13.03
CA LYS A 66 5.50 4.70 14.33
C LYS A 66 6.45 4.16 15.37
N ASN A 67 6.98 5.02 16.23
CA ASN A 67 7.94 4.63 17.28
C ASN A 67 9.13 3.82 16.71
N ASN A 68 9.63 4.21 15.53
CA ASN A 68 10.72 3.53 14.79
C ASN A 68 10.45 2.06 14.42
N MET A 69 9.18 1.66 14.34
CA MET A 69 8.77 0.34 13.88
C MET A 69 7.72 0.48 12.78
N THR A 70 7.76 -0.41 11.78
CA THR A 70 6.67 -0.52 10.81
C THR A 70 5.39 -0.89 11.54
N SER A 71 4.40 0.01 11.48
CA SER A 71 3.08 -0.15 12.10
C SER A 71 2.07 -0.68 11.09
N ASP A 72 2.13 -0.17 9.86
CA ASP A 72 1.30 -0.58 8.72
C ASP A 72 2.03 -0.20 7.42
N PRO A 73 2.60 -1.15 6.66
CA PRO A 73 3.36 -0.84 5.43
C PRO A 73 2.50 -0.17 4.36
N THR A 74 1.18 -0.18 4.47
CA THR A 74 0.27 0.45 3.53
C THR A 74 -0.17 1.85 3.96
N ALA A 75 0.29 2.36 5.12
CA ALA A 75 -0.14 3.64 5.70
C ALA A 75 0.43 4.88 5.03
N HIS A 76 0.19 4.97 3.73
CA HIS A 76 0.41 6.16 2.92
C HIS A 76 -0.72 7.17 3.14
N GLY A 77 -0.46 8.45 2.92
CA GLY A 77 -1.45 9.51 3.20
C GLY A 77 -2.74 9.31 2.39
N GLU A 78 -2.59 9.09 1.09
CA GLU A 78 -3.68 8.92 0.13
C GLU A 78 -4.55 7.70 0.45
N ARG A 79 -3.91 6.56 0.75
CA ARG A 79 -4.64 5.33 1.11
C ARG A 79 -5.43 5.53 2.41
N GLN A 80 -4.81 6.12 3.43
CA GLN A 80 -5.48 6.39 4.70
C GLN A 80 -6.66 7.37 4.55
N LEU A 81 -6.56 8.36 3.67
CA LEU A 81 -7.65 9.27 3.35
C LEU A 81 -8.85 8.52 2.74
N ILE A 82 -8.60 7.58 1.82
CA ILE A 82 -9.65 6.74 1.22
C ILE A 82 -10.27 5.79 2.26
N ASP A 83 -9.46 5.15 3.11
CA ASP A 83 -9.97 4.33 4.21
C ASP A 83 -10.84 5.15 5.17
N TRP A 84 -10.41 6.38 5.51
CA TRP A 84 -11.18 7.29 6.34
C TRP A 84 -12.53 7.62 5.71
N TYR A 85 -12.56 7.92 4.41
CA TYR A 85 -13.78 8.22 3.66
C TYR A 85 -14.80 7.09 3.77
N TYR A 86 -14.39 5.84 3.50
CA TYR A 86 -15.28 4.69 3.61
C TYR A 86 -15.71 4.41 5.05
N ALA A 87 -14.83 4.65 6.03
CA ALA A 87 -15.19 4.56 7.45
C ALA A 87 -16.24 5.62 7.86
N GLN A 88 -16.25 6.81 7.25
CA GLN A 88 -17.31 7.80 7.49
C GLN A 88 -18.65 7.31 6.93
N ILE A 89 -18.66 6.74 5.71
CA ILE A 89 -19.86 6.13 5.11
C ILE A 89 -20.39 4.99 5.99
N GLU A 90 -19.51 4.10 6.45
CA GLU A 90 -19.89 3.00 7.34
C GLU A 90 -20.47 3.50 8.68
N ALA A 91 -19.95 4.62 9.20
CA ALA A 91 -20.47 5.30 10.38
C ALA A 91 -21.83 6.00 10.16
N GLY A 92 -22.31 6.06 8.92
CA GLY A 92 -23.59 6.67 8.54
C GLY A 92 -23.51 8.15 8.22
N GLU A 93 -22.31 8.70 8.03
CA GLU A 93 -22.12 10.08 7.59
C GLU A 93 -22.46 10.24 6.10
N GLU A 94 -23.09 11.37 5.75
CA GLU A 94 -23.36 11.72 4.36
C GLU A 94 -22.10 12.33 3.73
N MET A 95 -21.41 11.52 2.93
CA MET A 95 -20.19 11.93 2.25
C MET A 95 -20.46 12.30 0.78
N PRO A 96 -19.76 13.30 0.20
CA PRO A 96 -19.81 13.55 -1.23
C PRO A 96 -19.42 12.30 -2.03
N PRO A 97 -19.93 12.12 -3.27
CA PRO A 97 -19.47 11.03 -4.11
C PRO A 97 -17.96 11.18 -4.39
N PRO A 98 -17.20 10.08 -4.55
CA PRO A 98 -15.74 10.16 -4.73
C PRO A 98 -15.31 11.03 -5.92
N SER A 99 -16.12 11.06 -6.98
CA SER A 99 -15.88 11.89 -8.17
C SER A 99 -15.91 13.39 -7.92
N ASP A 100 -16.52 13.82 -6.80
CA ASP A 100 -16.60 15.22 -6.37
C ASP A 100 -15.51 15.55 -5.33
N ILE A 101 -14.64 14.59 -5.02
CA ILE A 101 -13.57 14.72 -4.05
C ILE A 101 -12.22 14.79 -4.77
N THR A 102 -11.34 15.65 -4.28
CA THR A 102 -9.96 15.77 -4.75
C THR A 102 -8.98 15.51 -3.61
N ILE A 103 -8.08 14.55 -3.80
CA ILE A 103 -6.94 14.30 -2.91
C ILE A 103 -5.77 15.13 -3.42
N VAL A 104 -5.28 16.07 -2.62
CA VAL A 104 -4.04 16.80 -2.92
C VAL A 104 -2.91 16.12 -2.17
N THR A 105 -1.90 15.61 -2.88
CA THR A 105 -0.76 14.89 -2.29
C THR A 105 0.54 15.66 -2.50
N SER A 106 1.43 15.60 -1.52
CA SER A 106 2.74 16.24 -1.59
C SER A 106 3.64 15.59 -2.64
N LEU A 107 3.46 14.30 -2.92
CA LEU A 107 4.32 13.50 -3.78
C LEU A 107 3.46 12.58 -4.65
N ASP A 108 3.91 12.31 -5.88
CA ASP A 108 3.17 11.48 -6.83
C ASP A 108 2.76 10.12 -6.24
N PRO A 109 1.47 9.71 -6.34
CA PRO A 109 1.01 8.48 -5.72
C PRO A 109 1.72 7.26 -6.29
N CYS A 110 2.16 6.34 -5.42
CA CYS A 110 2.72 5.07 -5.85
C CYS A 110 1.67 4.14 -6.47
N CYS A 111 2.05 2.95 -6.94
CA CYS A 111 1.10 1.97 -7.51
C CYS A 111 -0.09 1.68 -6.59
N MET A 112 0.16 1.48 -5.29
CA MET A 112 -0.90 1.15 -4.33
C MET A 112 -1.93 2.28 -4.21
N CYS A 113 -1.43 3.50 -4.03
CA CYS A 113 -2.26 4.69 -3.88
C CYS A 113 -3.00 5.01 -5.18
N THR A 114 -2.33 4.87 -6.33
CA THR A 114 -2.97 5.06 -7.64
C THR A 114 -4.08 4.05 -7.88
N GLY A 115 -3.83 2.77 -7.65
CA GLY A 115 -4.86 1.73 -7.75
C GLY A 115 -6.04 2.02 -6.82
N SER A 116 -5.77 2.51 -5.61
CA SER A 116 -6.80 2.90 -4.63
C SER A 116 -7.63 4.09 -5.11
N ILE A 117 -6.99 5.13 -5.65
CA ILE A 117 -7.64 6.35 -6.18
C ILE A 117 -8.54 6.00 -7.36
N ILE A 118 -8.04 5.21 -8.31
CA ILE A 118 -8.79 4.76 -9.48
C ILE A 118 -9.98 3.89 -9.07
N THR A 119 -9.76 2.90 -8.21
CA THR A 119 -10.81 2.00 -7.71
C THR A 119 -11.89 2.76 -6.96
N GLY A 120 -11.49 3.73 -6.13
CA GLY A 120 -12.41 4.57 -5.39
C GLY A 120 -13.10 5.65 -6.23
N GLY A 121 -12.60 5.98 -7.42
CA GLY A 121 -13.16 7.01 -8.29
C GLY A 121 -12.86 8.45 -7.85
N PHE A 122 -11.73 8.67 -7.16
CA PHE A 122 -11.32 10.00 -6.68
C PHE A 122 -10.51 10.77 -7.73
N ASN A 123 -10.50 12.10 -7.61
CA ASN A 123 -9.54 12.96 -8.31
C ASN A 123 -8.29 13.17 -7.46
N VAL A 124 -7.17 13.48 -8.10
CA VAL A 124 -5.91 13.75 -7.40
C VAL A 124 -5.16 14.92 -8.01
N ILE A 125 -4.54 15.74 -7.16
CA ILE A 125 -3.53 16.74 -7.54
C ILE A 125 -2.21 16.33 -6.91
N SER A 126 -1.17 16.18 -7.72
CA SER A 126 0.18 15.86 -7.24
C SER A 126 1.09 17.09 -7.28
N ALA A 127 1.70 17.41 -6.15
CA ALA A 127 2.67 18.49 -6.05
C ALA A 127 4.00 18.12 -6.73
N ALA A 128 4.82 17.26 -6.10
CA ALA A 128 6.09 16.81 -6.66
C ALA A 128 5.97 15.48 -7.43
N PHE A 129 6.84 15.26 -8.41
CA PHE A 129 6.97 13.95 -9.05
C PHE A 129 7.73 12.97 -8.15
N ASP A 130 7.39 11.68 -8.22
CA ASP A 130 8.20 10.60 -7.68
C ASP A 130 8.68 9.72 -8.84
N THR A 131 9.95 9.89 -9.20
CA THR A 131 10.59 9.15 -10.31
C THR A 131 11.04 7.74 -9.92
N TYR A 132 10.79 7.33 -8.68
CA TYR A 132 11.24 6.05 -8.13
C TYR A 132 10.07 5.11 -7.81
N SER A 133 9.02 5.58 -7.12
CA SER A 133 7.84 4.76 -6.77
C SER A 133 6.52 5.28 -7.33
N GLY A 134 6.47 6.52 -7.82
CA GLY A 134 5.28 7.17 -8.35
C GLY A 134 4.77 6.52 -9.64
N ILE A 135 3.45 6.57 -9.87
CA ILE A 135 2.86 6.01 -11.09
C ILE A 135 3.26 6.78 -12.35
N ASN A 136 3.56 8.08 -12.22
CA ASN A 136 4.04 8.96 -13.28
C ASN A 136 5.56 9.14 -13.18
N TRP A 137 6.28 8.04 -12.96
CA TRP A 137 7.73 8.04 -12.70
C TRP A 137 8.57 8.57 -13.87
N ASP A 138 8.05 8.56 -15.09
CA ASP A 138 8.70 9.13 -16.28
C ASP A 138 8.35 10.61 -16.51
N THR A 139 7.50 11.18 -15.67
CA THR A 139 7.03 12.56 -15.65
C THR A 139 6.25 13.00 -16.90
N GLN A 140 5.85 12.06 -17.78
CA GLN A 140 5.17 12.38 -19.05
C GLN A 140 3.64 12.44 -18.93
N ALA A 141 3.09 11.94 -17.81
CA ALA A 141 1.67 11.75 -17.58
C ALA A 141 0.96 10.89 -18.64
N ASP A 142 1.70 9.96 -19.24
CA ASP A 142 1.16 8.93 -20.12
C ASP A 142 0.85 7.62 -19.37
N PHE A 143 1.36 7.47 -18.15
CA PHE A 143 1.11 6.39 -17.18
C PHE A 143 1.48 5.00 -17.75
N PRO A 144 2.77 4.76 -18.03
CA PRO A 144 3.22 3.60 -18.81
C PRO A 144 2.96 2.25 -18.11
N THR A 145 2.78 2.28 -16.79
CA THR A 145 2.44 1.12 -15.97
C THR A 145 0.99 0.66 -16.17
N LEU A 146 0.05 1.55 -16.49
CA LEU A 146 -1.37 1.24 -16.52
C LEU A 146 -1.79 0.59 -17.85
N SER A 147 -2.84 -0.25 -17.82
CA SER A 147 -3.53 -0.66 -19.04
C SER A 147 -4.11 0.56 -19.78
N PRO A 148 -4.35 0.49 -21.10
CA PRO A 148 -4.86 1.63 -21.86
C PRO A 148 -6.13 2.25 -21.26
N GLU A 149 -7.03 1.42 -20.74
CA GLU A 149 -8.28 1.83 -20.10
C GLU A 149 -8.00 2.61 -18.79
N LEU A 150 -7.14 2.07 -17.91
CA LEU A 150 -6.81 2.71 -16.64
C LEU A 150 -5.93 3.96 -16.83
N ALA A 151 -5.04 3.96 -17.82
CA ALA A 151 -4.27 5.14 -18.21
C ALA A 151 -5.19 6.28 -18.65
N GLN A 152 -6.28 5.97 -19.34
CA GLN A 152 -7.27 6.98 -19.72
C GLN A 152 -8.05 7.51 -18.51
N VAL A 153 -8.36 6.65 -17.53
CA VAL A 153 -8.95 7.11 -16.25
C VAL A 153 -7.97 8.05 -15.54
N ALA A 154 -6.71 7.65 -15.38
CA ALA A 154 -5.69 8.47 -14.73
C ALA A 154 -5.50 9.82 -15.45
N LYS A 155 -5.47 9.84 -16.79
CA LYS A 155 -5.41 11.08 -17.59
C LYS A 155 -6.57 12.04 -17.34
N ASN A 156 -7.70 11.54 -16.88
CA ASN A 156 -8.90 12.32 -16.63
C ASN A 156 -9.06 12.73 -15.16
N THR A 157 -8.36 12.09 -14.23
CA THR A 157 -8.53 12.33 -12.78
C THR A 157 -7.25 12.74 -12.04
N PHE A 158 -6.07 12.53 -12.63
CA PHE A 158 -4.78 12.90 -12.05
C PHE A 158 -4.32 14.21 -12.68
N SER A 159 -4.22 15.26 -11.88
CA SER A 159 -3.75 16.57 -12.29
C SER A 159 -2.30 16.79 -11.85
N TYR A 160 -1.48 17.25 -12.79
CA TYR A 160 -0.15 17.78 -12.53
C TYR A 160 -0.16 19.27 -12.88
N PRO A 161 -0.41 20.15 -11.91
CA PRO A 161 -0.54 21.58 -12.18
C PRO A 161 0.78 22.18 -12.66
N ALA A 162 0.67 23.30 -13.38
CA ALA A 162 1.83 24.09 -13.77
C ALA A 162 2.58 24.58 -12.52
N VAL A 163 3.90 24.69 -12.63
CA VAL A 163 4.77 25.21 -11.57
C VAL A 163 5.50 26.41 -12.12
N ASN A 164 5.18 27.59 -11.60
CA ASN A 164 5.83 28.81 -12.05
C ASN A 164 7.22 28.94 -11.41
N GLY A 165 8.23 29.20 -12.23
CA GLY A 165 9.60 29.39 -11.79
C GLY A 165 10.58 29.43 -12.96
N ASN A 166 11.86 29.48 -12.66
CA ASN A 166 12.95 29.47 -13.64
C ASN A 166 14.06 28.47 -13.28
N ASN A 167 13.69 27.32 -12.73
CA ASN A 167 14.63 26.29 -12.27
C ASN A 167 14.16 24.88 -12.68
N CYS A 168 14.78 23.83 -12.14
CA CYS A 168 14.53 22.44 -12.50
C CYS A 168 13.14 21.88 -12.12
N PHE A 169 12.40 22.56 -11.24
CA PHE A 169 11.04 22.15 -10.84
C PHE A 169 9.95 22.83 -11.70
N THR A 170 10.32 23.82 -12.52
CA THR A 170 9.38 24.48 -13.45
C THR A 170 8.82 23.45 -14.43
N ARG A 171 7.49 23.39 -14.54
CA ARG A 171 6.80 22.52 -15.50
C ARG A 171 5.52 23.16 -16.00
N ASP A 172 5.14 22.82 -17.23
CA ASP A 172 3.79 23.07 -17.74
C ASP A 172 2.79 22.11 -17.08
N ALA A 173 1.50 22.49 -17.08
CA ALA A 173 0.46 21.61 -16.61
C ALA A 173 0.30 20.41 -17.55
N SER A 174 0.00 19.23 -17.00
CA SER A 174 -0.26 18.02 -17.78
C SER A 174 -1.40 17.18 -17.18
N SER A 175 -1.92 16.25 -17.98
CA SER A 175 -3.02 15.34 -17.61
C SER A 175 -4.36 16.06 -17.35
N ALA A 176 -5.05 15.75 -16.26
CA ALA A 176 -6.37 16.30 -15.96
C ALA A 176 -6.30 17.79 -15.58
N PRO A 177 -7.26 18.62 -15.99
CA PRO A 177 -7.36 20.00 -15.50
C PRO A 177 -7.66 20.02 -14.00
N VAL A 178 -7.16 21.02 -13.29
CA VAL A 178 -7.50 21.22 -11.87
C VAL A 178 -8.98 21.58 -11.72
N PRO A 179 -9.63 21.23 -10.59
CA PRO A 179 -11.03 21.58 -10.34
C PRO A 179 -11.32 23.07 -10.49
N ALA A 180 -12.48 23.39 -11.06
CA ALA A 180 -12.88 24.76 -11.40
C ALA A 180 -13.11 25.68 -10.19
N PHE A 181 -13.20 25.14 -8.97
CA PHE A 181 -13.30 25.94 -7.75
C PHE A 181 -11.98 26.62 -7.36
N PHE A 182 -10.85 26.18 -7.92
CA PHE A 182 -9.58 26.86 -7.75
C PHE A 182 -9.52 28.12 -8.62
N ALA A 183 -9.33 29.27 -7.98
CA ALA A 183 -9.16 30.57 -8.64
C ALA A 183 -7.79 30.71 -9.33
N ASP A 184 -6.79 29.95 -8.88
CA ASP A 184 -5.46 29.85 -9.48
C ASP A 184 -5.02 28.38 -9.53
N ALA A 185 -4.50 27.99 -10.68
CA ALA A 185 -4.11 26.62 -11.03
C ALA A 185 -2.59 26.40 -10.98
N VAL A 186 -1.80 27.40 -10.56
CA VAL A 186 -0.35 27.33 -10.57
C VAL A 186 0.20 27.14 -9.16
N MET A 187 1.21 26.28 -9.02
CA MET A 187 2.00 26.11 -7.80
C MET A 187 3.28 26.93 -7.84
N ASP A 188 3.75 27.32 -6.66
CA ASP A 188 5.05 27.94 -6.44
C ASP A 188 6.14 26.85 -6.36
N VAL A 189 7.29 27.17 -6.94
CA VAL A 189 8.42 26.25 -6.98
C VAL A 189 9.00 25.91 -5.61
N GLN A 190 8.88 26.79 -4.61
CA GLN A 190 9.30 26.52 -3.24
C GLN A 190 8.49 25.37 -2.63
N THR A 191 7.19 25.30 -2.90
CA THR A 191 6.30 24.27 -2.36
C THR A 191 6.62 22.90 -2.97
N VAL A 192 6.83 22.85 -4.29
CA VAL A 192 7.25 21.61 -4.97
C VAL A 192 8.62 21.15 -4.49
N ALA A 193 9.59 22.07 -4.40
CA ALA A 193 10.92 21.76 -3.90
C ALA A 193 10.90 21.26 -2.44
N LEU A 194 10.03 21.84 -1.59
CA LEU A 194 9.85 21.37 -0.22
C LEU A 194 9.35 19.92 -0.19
N CYS A 195 8.31 19.60 -0.96
CA CYS A 195 7.75 18.25 -1.02
C CYS A 195 8.80 17.21 -1.45
N GLU A 196 9.51 17.48 -2.55
CA GLU A 196 10.53 16.57 -3.09
C GLU A 196 11.70 16.40 -2.10
N THR A 197 12.25 17.50 -1.59
CA THR A 197 13.42 17.45 -0.71
C THR A 197 13.11 16.88 0.68
N ALA A 198 11.90 17.08 1.21
CA ALA A 198 11.48 16.46 2.46
C ALA A 198 11.40 14.95 2.34
N PHE A 199 10.85 14.44 1.23
CA PHE A 199 10.79 13.01 0.96
C PHE A 199 12.20 12.42 0.84
N ASP A 200 13.04 12.97 -0.04
CA ASP A 200 14.42 12.52 -0.26
C ASP A 200 15.24 12.50 1.04
N ALA A 201 15.08 13.52 1.88
CA ALA A 201 15.76 13.62 3.17
C ALA A 201 15.42 12.47 4.14
N THR A 202 14.24 11.85 3.99
CA THR A 202 13.78 10.76 4.86
C THR A 202 13.91 9.38 4.23
N LEU A 203 13.84 9.26 2.91
CA LEU A 203 13.77 7.97 2.20
C LEU A 203 14.85 6.98 2.64
N THR A 204 16.12 7.39 2.55
CA THR A 204 17.25 6.50 2.89
C THR A 204 17.29 6.19 4.38
N GLN A 205 17.05 7.19 5.23
CA GLN A 205 17.11 7.02 6.69
C GLN A 205 16.00 6.08 7.19
N VAL A 206 14.77 6.26 6.73
CA VAL A 206 13.62 5.46 7.13
C VAL A 206 13.78 4.03 6.61
N LYS A 207 14.17 3.81 5.34
CA LYS A 207 14.46 2.46 4.83
C LYS A 207 15.52 1.74 5.68
N ALA A 208 16.57 2.45 6.09
CA ALA A 208 17.62 1.88 6.93
C ALA A 208 17.16 1.59 8.37
N SER A 209 16.14 2.29 8.90
CA SER A 209 15.67 2.07 10.26
C SER A 209 14.65 0.93 10.40
N ILE A 210 13.92 0.61 9.34
CA ILE A 210 12.91 -0.46 9.36
C ILE A 210 13.41 -1.80 8.82
N ASN A 211 14.43 -1.80 7.97
CA ASN A 211 15.04 -3.01 7.43
C ASN A 211 16.16 -3.57 8.33
N THR A 212 15.88 -3.72 9.63
CA THR A 212 16.84 -4.19 10.64
C THR A 212 16.38 -5.46 11.37
N ASP A 213 15.44 -6.19 10.78
CA ASP A 213 14.94 -7.46 11.32
C ASP A 213 16.03 -8.55 11.37
N LEU A 214 15.76 -9.58 12.17
CA LEU A 214 16.62 -10.76 12.29
C LEU A 214 16.85 -11.46 10.94
N THR A 215 18.05 -11.97 10.74
CA THR A 215 18.39 -12.79 9.57
C THR A 215 17.84 -14.21 9.70
N PRO A 216 17.68 -14.97 8.59
CA PRO A 216 17.09 -16.30 8.60
C PRO A 216 17.70 -17.32 9.59
N ASP A 217 18.99 -17.24 9.86
CA ASP A 217 19.71 -18.11 10.80
C ASP A 217 19.36 -17.85 12.28
N GLN A 218 18.71 -16.72 12.57
CA GLN A 218 18.27 -16.33 13.90
C GLN A 218 16.77 -16.59 14.12
N LEU A 219 16.04 -16.97 13.08
CA LEU A 219 14.63 -17.30 13.15
C LEU A 219 14.42 -18.64 13.87
N LYS A 220 13.21 -18.83 14.41
CA LYS A 220 12.75 -20.03 15.09
C LYS A 220 11.35 -20.39 14.62
N ASP A 221 11.03 -21.68 14.65
CA ASP A 221 9.70 -22.15 14.28
C ASP A 221 8.69 -21.72 15.35
N ILE A 222 7.67 -20.98 14.96
CA ILE A 222 6.58 -20.56 15.86
C ILE A 222 5.82 -21.76 16.45
N LYS A 223 5.87 -22.94 15.82
CA LYS A 223 5.28 -24.17 16.36
C LYS A 223 6.03 -24.75 17.56
N ASP A 224 7.24 -24.30 17.82
CA ASP A 224 7.99 -24.67 19.03
C ASP A 224 7.47 -23.94 20.28
N LEU A 225 6.68 -22.88 20.11
CA LEU A 225 6.05 -22.16 21.21
C LEU A 225 4.86 -22.94 21.79
N PRO A 226 4.65 -22.90 23.12
CA PRO A 226 3.48 -23.49 23.74
C PRO A 226 2.19 -22.79 23.28
N ALA A 227 1.07 -23.50 23.24
CA ALA A 227 -0.21 -22.94 22.78
C ALA A 227 -0.72 -21.72 23.59
N GLY A 228 -0.25 -21.57 24.83
CA GLY A 228 -0.55 -20.41 25.69
C GLY A 228 0.45 -19.26 25.60
N ASP A 229 1.46 -19.36 24.71
CA ASP A 229 2.40 -18.28 24.47
C ASP A 229 1.68 -17.03 23.93
N PRO A 230 1.99 -15.82 24.42
CA PRO A 230 1.35 -14.57 23.95
C PRO A 230 1.37 -14.39 22.43
N VAL A 231 2.44 -14.81 21.74
CA VAL A 231 2.56 -14.70 20.27
C VAL A 231 1.55 -15.62 19.60
N VAL A 232 1.46 -16.88 20.03
CA VAL A 232 0.52 -17.88 19.48
C VAL A 232 -0.92 -17.49 19.77
N VAL A 233 -1.20 -16.99 20.98
CA VAL A 233 -2.54 -16.52 21.39
C VAL A 233 -2.97 -15.34 20.54
N ALA A 234 -2.12 -14.33 20.35
CA ALA A 234 -2.43 -13.16 19.54
C ALA A 234 -2.63 -13.53 18.06
N LEU A 235 -1.79 -14.41 17.51
CA LEU A 235 -1.92 -14.90 16.14
C LEU A 235 -3.26 -15.64 15.93
N LYS A 236 -3.63 -16.54 16.85
CA LYS A 236 -4.89 -17.29 16.75
C LYS A 236 -6.14 -16.46 17.05
N ALA A 237 -6.01 -15.37 17.81
CA ALA A 237 -7.08 -14.41 17.98
C ALA A 237 -7.38 -13.66 16.67
N LEU A 238 -6.35 -13.38 15.87
CA LEU A 238 -6.47 -12.77 14.56
C LEU A 238 -6.99 -13.77 13.50
N TYR A 239 -6.43 -14.98 13.47
CA TYR A 239 -6.80 -16.03 12.53
C TYR A 239 -6.85 -17.39 13.24
N PRO A 240 -8.06 -17.92 13.57
CA PRO A 240 -8.21 -19.13 14.39
C PRO A 240 -7.51 -20.39 13.83
N ASP A 241 -7.43 -20.50 12.51
CA ASP A 241 -6.77 -21.60 11.81
C ASP A 241 -5.26 -21.40 11.66
N ALA A 242 -4.65 -20.42 12.32
CA ALA A 242 -3.20 -20.24 12.28
C ALA A 242 -2.49 -21.50 12.78
N LEU A 243 -1.40 -21.86 12.10
CA LEU A 243 -0.53 -23.02 12.35
C LEU A 243 -1.18 -24.39 12.09
N SER A 244 -2.41 -24.44 11.56
CA SER A 244 -3.09 -25.70 11.20
C SER A 244 -2.48 -26.38 9.96
N TYR A 245 -1.74 -25.62 9.15
CA TYR A 245 -1.06 -26.05 7.93
C TYR A 245 0.42 -25.68 7.97
N THR A 246 1.27 -26.56 7.42
CA THR A 246 2.67 -26.29 7.13
C THR A 246 2.97 -26.84 5.75
N ALA A 247 3.53 -26.01 4.87
CA ALA A 247 3.98 -26.45 3.57
C ALA A 247 5.09 -27.52 3.69
N PRO A 248 5.15 -28.53 2.80
CA PRO A 248 6.20 -29.55 2.83
C PRO A 248 7.62 -29.01 2.76
N SER A 249 7.80 -27.86 2.10
CA SER A 249 9.04 -27.12 2.11
C SER A 249 8.77 -25.63 1.89
N ARG A 250 9.72 -24.79 2.30
CA ARG A 250 9.65 -23.33 2.15
C ARG A 250 9.35 -22.95 0.70
N GLY A 251 8.35 -22.10 0.51
CA GLY A 251 7.94 -21.60 -0.81
C GLY A 251 7.37 -22.68 -1.75
N GLN A 252 7.00 -23.86 -1.24
CA GLN A 252 6.40 -24.94 -2.03
C GLN A 252 5.13 -25.46 -1.33
N PRO A 253 4.05 -24.67 -1.28
CA PRO A 253 2.78 -25.13 -0.73
C PRO A 253 2.21 -26.30 -1.54
N ASP A 254 1.50 -27.19 -0.87
CA ASP A 254 0.80 -28.32 -1.49
C ASP A 254 -0.74 -28.12 -1.41
N GLU A 255 -1.49 -29.11 -1.84
CA GLU A 255 -2.96 -29.09 -1.88
C GLU A 255 -3.60 -28.87 -0.50
N GLY A 256 -2.87 -29.12 0.60
CA GLY A 256 -3.34 -28.87 1.96
C GLY A 256 -3.65 -27.40 2.24
N LEU A 257 -3.11 -26.46 1.44
CA LEU A 257 -3.42 -25.04 1.55
C LEU A 257 -4.78 -24.67 0.93
N ALA A 258 -5.28 -25.45 -0.03
CA ALA A 258 -6.46 -25.11 -0.83
C ALA A 258 -7.72 -24.81 0.00
N PRO A 259 -8.07 -25.57 1.06
CA PRO A 259 -9.28 -25.32 1.83
C PRO A 259 -9.35 -23.91 2.43
N TYR A 260 -8.22 -23.35 2.87
CA TYR A 260 -8.15 -22.02 3.47
C TYR A 260 -8.36 -20.92 2.42
N LEU A 261 -7.67 -21.04 1.27
CA LEU A 261 -7.83 -20.11 0.15
C LEU A 261 -9.26 -20.13 -0.40
N ILE A 262 -9.86 -21.31 -0.55
CA ILE A 262 -11.24 -21.45 -1.03
C ILE A 262 -12.24 -20.85 -0.04
N ALA A 263 -12.07 -21.10 1.27
CA ALA A 263 -12.95 -20.53 2.28
C ALA A 263 -12.88 -19.00 2.30
N ALA A 264 -11.67 -18.43 2.27
CA ALA A 264 -11.46 -16.99 2.18
C ALA A 264 -12.01 -16.41 0.86
N ALA A 265 -11.80 -17.07 -0.29
CA ALA A 265 -12.36 -16.62 -1.56
C ALA A 265 -13.90 -16.57 -1.56
N ASN A 266 -14.56 -17.56 -0.95
CA ASN A 266 -16.02 -17.52 -0.80
C ASN A 266 -16.47 -16.39 0.14
N GLN A 267 -15.68 -16.08 1.17
CA GLN A 267 -15.93 -14.94 2.04
C GLN A 267 -15.75 -13.60 1.30
N ASP A 268 -14.77 -13.50 0.41
CA ASP A 268 -14.53 -12.33 -0.44
C ASP A 268 -15.76 -12.02 -1.32
N ILE A 269 -16.32 -13.03 -1.99
CA ILE A 269 -17.59 -12.90 -2.73
C ILE A 269 -18.72 -12.40 -1.82
N ALA A 270 -18.84 -12.96 -0.61
CA ALA A 270 -19.86 -12.53 0.35
C ALA A 270 -19.65 -11.09 0.84
N GLN A 271 -18.43 -10.57 0.72
CA GLN A 271 -18.02 -9.22 1.05
C GLN A 271 -17.93 -8.31 -0.20
N GLY A 272 -18.50 -8.73 -1.32
CA GLY A 272 -18.63 -7.91 -2.53
C GLY A 272 -17.45 -7.95 -3.49
N GLY A 273 -16.41 -8.74 -3.18
CA GLY A 273 -15.26 -8.93 -4.07
C GLY A 273 -15.51 -9.95 -5.18
N THR A 274 -14.43 -10.34 -5.85
CA THR A 274 -14.45 -11.24 -7.03
C THR A 274 -14.06 -12.68 -6.73
N GLY A 275 -13.80 -12.99 -5.46
CA GLY A 275 -13.41 -14.33 -5.02
C GLY A 275 -11.90 -14.48 -4.84
N ASN A 276 -11.19 -13.41 -4.51
CA ASN A 276 -9.76 -13.48 -4.23
C ASN A 276 -9.47 -13.76 -2.74
N ALA A 277 -8.30 -14.32 -2.48
CA ALA A 277 -7.81 -14.58 -1.13
C ALA A 277 -6.29 -14.63 -1.13
N VAL A 278 -5.69 -14.34 0.02
CA VAL A 278 -4.24 -14.45 0.20
C VAL A 278 -3.94 -15.19 1.48
N ALA A 279 -3.11 -16.23 1.37
CA ALA A 279 -2.46 -16.89 2.50
C ALA A 279 -1.05 -16.32 2.71
N PHE A 280 -0.64 -16.16 3.96
CA PHE A 280 0.73 -15.84 4.33
C PHE A 280 1.35 -16.99 5.11
N LEU A 281 2.43 -17.53 4.57
CA LEU A 281 3.25 -18.58 5.17
C LEU A 281 4.54 -17.96 5.72
N ASP A 282 4.94 -18.34 6.93
CA ASP A 282 6.21 -17.91 7.51
C ASP A 282 7.42 -18.54 6.79
N TYR A 283 8.62 -18.24 7.30
CA TYR A 283 9.87 -18.80 6.78
C TYR A 283 9.90 -20.34 6.77
N TYR A 284 9.22 -20.99 7.72
CA TYR A 284 9.15 -22.45 7.87
C TYR A 284 7.97 -23.07 7.09
N GLY A 285 7.17 -22.24 6.41
CA GLY A 285 6.01 -22.67 5.63
C GLY A 285 4.74 -22.82 6.47
N ASN A 286 4.72 -22.38 7.72
CA ASN A 286 3.52 -22.42 8.57
C ASN A 286 2.51 -21.37 8.13
N LEU A 287 1.24 -21.75 8.04
CA LEU A 287 0.16 -20.80 7.79
C LEU A 287 0.00 -19.84 8.97
N LEU A 288 0.28 -18.56 8.76
CA LEU A 288 0.03 -17.52 9.76
C LEU A 288 -1.40 -16.98 9.63
N MET A 289 -1.85 -16.69 8.41
CA MET A 289 -3.20 -16.21 8.14
C MET A 289 -3.61 -16.45 6.69
N CYS A 290 -4.92 -16.55 6.44
CA CYS A 290 -5.50 -16.52 5.11
C CYS A 290 -6.75 -15.65 5.12
N LEU A 291 -6.72 -14.49 4.45
CA LEU A 291 -7.79 -13.49 4.51
C LEU A 291 -8.39 -13.22 3.12
N SER A 292 -9.67 -12.85 3.12
CA SER A 292 -10.42 -12.28 2.00
C SER A 292 -10.22 -10.77 1.89
N GLY A 293 -10.65 -10.16 0.78
CA GLY A 293 -10.92 -8.73 0.70
C GLY A 293 -12.26 -8.38 1.36
N ASN A 294 -12.59 -7.08 1.42
CA ASN A 294 -13.84 -6.59 1.99
C ASN A 294 -14.35 -5.32 1.30
N GLU A 295 -14.65 -5.45 0.01
CA GLU A 295 -15.11 -4.34 -0.85
C GLU A 295 -16.42 -3.70 -0.37
N LYS A 296 -17.26 -4.46 0.35
CA LYS A 296 -18.48 -3.95 0.98
C LYS A 296 -18.19 -2.87 2.03
N ALA A 297 -17.09 -2.98 2.77
CA ALA A 297 -16.68 -1.97 3.74
C ALA A 297 -15.91 -0.84 3.04
N SER A 298 -15.02 -1.17 2.12
CA SER A 298 -14.23 -0.22 1.36
C SER A 298 -13.75 -0.87 0.08
N LEU A 299 -14.01 -0.24 -1.08
CA LEU A 299 -13.66 -0.79 -2.40
C LEU A 299 -12.16 -1.07 -2.56
N ILE A 300 -11.30 -0.51 -1.71
CA ILE A 300 -9.85 -0.71 -1.80
C ILE A 300 -9.33 -1.79 -0.83
N GLN A 301 -10.20 -2.42 -0.04
CA GLN A 301 -9.80 -3.48 0.89
C GLN A 301 -9.62 -4.82 0.16
N THR A 302 -8.48 -4.96 -0.51
CA THR A 302 -8.09 -6.23 -1.14
C THR A 302 -7.59 -7.25 -0.11
N ALA A 303 -7.59 -8.52 -0.49
CA ALA A 303 -7.12 -9.60 0.37
C ALA A 303 -5.66 -9.38 0.81
N PHE A 304 -4.77 -9.04 -0.12
CA PHE A 304 -3.36 -8.79 0.23
C PHE A 304 -3.21 -7.60 1.17
N LEU A 305 -3.94 -6.51 0.92
CA LEU A 305 -3.91 -5.31 1.75
C LEU A 305 -4.32 -5.63 3.20
N LEU A 306 -5.34 -6.47 3.39
CA LEU A 306 -5.74 -6.92 4.71
C LEU A 306 -4.70 -7.86 5.34
N VAL A 307 -4.13 -8.81 4.61
CA VAL A 307 -3.08 -9.71 5.14
C VAL A 307 -1.87 -8.91 5.65
N THR A 308 -1.31 -8.03 4.81
CA THR A 308 -0.10 -7.29 5.19
C THR A 308 -0.34 -6.35 6.37
N ARG A 309 -1.49 -5.68 6.39
CA ARG A 309 -1.90 -4.79 7.49
C ARG A 309 -2.06 -5.54 8.80
N ASN A 310 -2.77 -6.65 8.79
CA ASN A 310 -3.02 -7.44 9.99
C ASN A 310 -1.73 -8.06 10.52
N TYR A 311 -0.84 -8.54 9.64
CA TYR A 311 0.45 -9.04 10.06
C TYR A 311 1.35 -7.95 10.65
N ALA A 312 1.44 -6.78 10.01
CA ALA A 312 2.21 -5.65 10.54
C ALA A 312 1.69 -5.18 11.90
N GLN A 313 0.37 -5.07 12.06
CA GLN A 313 -0.25 -4.68 13.33
C GLN A 313 -0.04 -5.72 14.43
N LEU A 314 -0.12 -7.02 14.10
CA LEU A 314 0.20 -8.10 15.04
C LEU A 314 1.63 -7.95 15.56
N ARG A 315 2.61 -7.79 14.66
CA ARG A 315 4.02 -7.57 15.01
C ARG A 315 4.19 -6.32 15.85
N TYR A 316 3.63 -5.19 15.41
CA TYR A 316 3.74 -3.91 16.09
C TYR A 316 3.20 -3.95 17.52
N ASN A 317 2.02 -4.53 17.72
CA ASN A 317 1.36 -4.61 19.03
C ASN A 317 2.12 -5.55 19.98
N LEU A 318 2.61 -6.70 19.47
CA LEU A 318 3.42 -7.62 20.27
C LEU A 318 4.76 -6.99 20.65
N ARG A 319 5.49 -6.36 19.72
CA ARG A 319 6.75 -5.65 20.02
C ARG A 319 6.57 -4.45 20.94
N SER A 320 5.37 -3.85 20.97
CA SER A 320 5.05 -2.76 21.90
C SER A 320 4.72 -3.24 23.32
N SER A 321 4.35 -4.51 23.48
CA SER A 321 3.92 -5.10 24.76
C SER A 321 4.89 -6.14 25.33
N LEU A 322 5.75 -6.69 24.48
CA LEU A 322 6.80 -7.68 24.75
C LEU A 322 8.15 -7.15 24.24
N SER A 323 9.24 -7.88 24.48
CA SER A 323 10.54 -7.54 23.91
C SER A 323 10.72 -8.06 22.48
N ASP A 324 11.60 -7.42 21.70
CA ASP A 324 11.94 -7.87 20.35
C ASP A 324 12.51 -9.31 20.34
N ASP A 325 13.24 -9.72 21.40
CA ASP A 325 13.78 -11.08 21.56
C ASP A 325 12.69 -12.15 21.73
N GLU A 326 11.49 -11.77 22.18
CA GLU A 326 10.34 -12.65 22.33
C GLU A 326 9.51 -12.76 21.04
N VAL A 327 9.58 -11.75 20.17
CA VAL A 327 8.69 -11.63 19.01
C VAL A 327 9.41 -11.92 17.69
N LEU A 328 10.51 -11.24 17.43
CA LEU A 328 11.17 -11.25 16.12
C LEU A 328 11.71 -12.62 15.68
N PRO A 329 12.15 -13.53 16.58
CA PRO A 329 12.55 -14.86 16.15
C PRO A 329 11.41 -15.67 15.52
N TYR A 330 10.15 -15.40 15.89
CA TYR A 330 8.99 -16.18 15.44
C TYR A 330 8.11 -15.44 14.43
N LEU A 331 8.08 -14.10 14.49
CA LEU A 331 7.35 -13.23 13.55
C LEU A 331 8.35 -12.40 12.74
N ALA A 332 8.96 -13.07 11.77
CA ALA A 332 10.00 -12.51 10.90
C ALA A 332 9.49 -11.41 9.97
N HIS A 333 10.43 -10.72 9.32
CA HIS A 333 10.09 -9.81 8.22
C HIS A 333 9.32 -10.55 7.10
N PRO A 334 8.24 -9.98 6.54
CA PRO A 334 7.46 -10.58 5.44
C PRO A 334 8.28 -11.14 4.27
N LYS A 335 9.33 -10.43 3.84
CA LYS A 335 10.29 -10.84 2.79
C LYS A 335 10.89 -12.25 2.93
N TYR A 336 10.86 -12.85 4.12
CA TYR A 336 11.36 -14.20 4.34
C TYR A 336 10.29 -15.30 4.18
N GLY A 337 9.02 -14.93 4.23
CA GLY A 337 7.88 -15.84 4.07
C GLY A 337 7.41 -15.94 2.61
N THR A 338 6.22 -16.49 2.44
CA THR A 338 5.57 -16.68 1.12
C THR A 338 4.12 -16.25 1.19
N PHE A 339 3.71 -15.37 0.27
CA PHE A 339 2.32 -15.04 0.04
C PHE A 339 1.79 -15.90 -1.11
N VAL A 340 0.65 -16.56 -0.89
CA VAL A 340 0.00 -17.39 -1.90
C VAL A 340 -1.38 -16.83 -2.15
N PHE A 341 -1.59 -16.30 -3.35
CA PHE A 341 -2.86 -15.74 -3.80
C PHE A 341 -3.72 -16.83 -4.42
N ALA A 342 -5.03 -16.77 -4.23
CA ALA A 342 -5.97 -17.66 -4.91
C ALA A 342 -5.90 -17.44 -6.43
N HIS A 343 -5.93 -16.17 -6.85
CA HIS A 343 -5.83 -15.74 -8.23
C HIS A 343 -4.54 -14.96 -8.49
N GLY A 344 -3.97 -15.14 -9.68
CA GLY A 344 -2.83 -14.34 -10.13
C GLY A 344 -3.22 -12.88 -10.38
N PRO A 345 -2.28 -11.93 -10.28
CA PRO A 345 -2.54 -10.55 -10.64
C PRO A 345 -2.86 -10.40 -12.13
N ASP A 346 -3.73 -9.43 -12.43
CA ASP A 346 -4.06 -8.97 -13.78
C ASP A 346 -3.71 -7.47 -13.94
N GLU A 347 -4.22 -6.83 -14.99
CA GLU A 347 -4.02 -5.39 -15.25
C GLU A 347 -5.10 -4.49 -14.63
N SER A 348 -5.91 -5.00 -13.68
CA SER A 348 -6.94 -4.23 -12.99
C SER A 348 -6.34 -3.29 -11.93
N SER A 349 -7.15 -2.32 -11.49
CA SER A 349 -6.76 -1.41 -10.41
C SER A 349 -6.58 -2.14 -9.07
N HIS A 350 -7.30 -3.24 -8.83
CA HIS A 350 -7.12 -4.08 -7.64
C HIS A 350 -5.76 -4.77 -7.64
N SER A 351 -5.35 -5.39 -8.76
CA SER A 351 -4.00 -5.96 -8.90
C SER A 351 -2.91 -4.91 -8.71
N LEU A 352 -3.12 -3.68 -9.20
CA LEU A 352 -2.19 -2.58 -8.97
C LEU A 352 -2.09 -2.18 -7.48
N ILE A 353 -3.21 -2.21 -6.74
CA ILE A 353 -3.20 -2.04 -5.28
C ILE A 353 -2.31 -3.09 -4.63
N GLU A 354 -2.49 -4.35 -4.99
CA GLU A 354 -1.78 -5.49 -4.38
C GLU A 354 -0.29 -5.48 -4.70
N LEU A 355 0.11 -5.23 -5.95
CA LEU A 355 1.51 -5.12 -6.36
C LEU A 355 2.21 -3.94 -5.68
N GLY A 356 1.52 -2.80 -5.59
CA GLY A 356 2.04 -1.62 -4.88
C GLY A 356 2.21 -1.88 -3.38
N ALA A 357 1.21 -2.50 -2.74
CA ALA A 357 1.24 -2.86 -1.34
C ALA A 357 2.34 -3.90 -1.06
N TYR A 358 2.54 -4.85 -1.98
CA TYR A 358 3.61 -5.84 -1.88
C TYR A 358 4.97 -5.15 -1.84
N GLY A 359 5.22 -4.21 -2.75
CA GLY A 359 6.48 -3.47 -2.76
C GLY A 359 6.72 -2.71 -1.45
N SER A 360 5.68 -2.05 -0.91
CA SER A 360 5.79 -1.38 0.40
C SER A 360 6.07 -2.36 1.54
N THR A 361 5.46 -3.56 1.50
CA THR A 361 5.63 -4.61 2.51
C THR A 361 7.03 -5.22 2.52
N MET A 362 7.72 -5.26 1.36
CA MET A 362 9.07 -5.83 1.27
C MET A 362 10.17 -4.88 1.76
N GLU A 363 9.89 -3.58 1.77
CA GLU A 363 10.76 -2.51 2.27
C GLU A 363 12.16 -2.47 1.60
N GLY A 364 12.30 -3.08 0.43
CA GLY A 364 13.53 -3.16 -0.36
C GLY A 364 13.70 -4.49 -1.08
N ALA A 365 14.92 -4.74 -1.56
CA ALA A 365 15.26 -5.95 -2.33
C ALA A 365 14.91 -7.25 -1.59
N LEU A 366 14.46 -8.24 -2.37
CA LEU A 366 14.15 -9.57 -1.87
C LEU A 366 15.43 -10.34 -1.51
N PRO A 367 15.38 -11.24 -0.51
CA PRO A 367 16.47 -12.17 -0.23
C PRO A 367 16.74 -13.08 -1.44
N PRO A 368 18.02 -13.30 -1.83
CA PRO A 368 18.35 -14.15 -2.99
C PRO A 368 17.84 -15.58 -2.90
N ASP A 369 17.62 -16.08 -1.68
CA ASP A 369 17.10 -17.41 -1.37
C ASP A 369 15.56 -17.46 -1.35
N ASN A 370 14.87 -16.33 -1.60
CA ASN A 370 13.41 -16.23 -1.58
C ASN A 370 12.85 -15.28 -2.66
N MET A 371 13.39 -15.36 -3.88
CA MET A 371 12.96 -14.51 -4.99
C MET A 371 11.49 -14.74 -5.42
N ASN A 372 10.91 -15.89 -5.06
CA ASN A 372 9.56 -16.30 -5.46
C ASN A 372 8.58 -16.25 -4.27
N SER A 373 8.68 -15.22 -3.42
CA SER A 373 7.82 -15.02 -2.25
C SER A 373 6.40 -14.56 -2.60
N PHE A 374 6.16 -14.07 -3.81
CA PHE A 374 4.81 -13.80 -4.33
C PHE A 374 4.40 -14.96 -5.24
N GLN A 375 3.45 -15.78 -4.79
CA GLN A 375 2.90 -16.91 -5.53
C GLN A 375 1.40 -16.78 -5.76
N TYR A 376 0.88 -17.47 -6.77
CA TYR A 376 -0.57 -17.55 -7.02
C TYR A 376 -1.02 -18.92 -7.51
N GLY A 377 -2.28 -19.25 -7.29
CA GLY A 377 -2.89 -20.53 -7.68
C GLY A 377 -3.38 -20.56 -9.13
N VAL A 378 -4.42 -19.78 -9.42
CA VAL A 378 -5.10 -19.77 -10.72
C VAL A 378 -4.72 -18.51 -11.50
N PRO A 379 -4.13 -18.61 -12.70
CA PRO A 379 -3.77 -17.43 -13.50
C PRO A 379 -5.02 -16.68 -13.98
N THR A 380 -4.94 -15.36 -13.99
CA THR A 380 -5.95 -14.45 -14.57
C THR A 380 -5.52 -13.95 -15.96
N ILE A 381 -4.21 -13.78 -16.17
CA ILE A 381 -3.55 -13.52 -17.46
C ILE A 381 -2.40 -14.50 -17.69
N ALA A 382 -1.83 -14.52 -18.91
CA ALA A 382 -0.67 -15.36 -19.18
C ALA A 382 0.57 -14.85 -18.45
N GLN A 383 1.44 -15.76 -17.99
CA GLN A 383 2.67 -15.38 -17.27
C GLN A 383 3.54 -14.38 -18.05
N ALA A 384 3.66 -14.54 -19.37
CA ALA A 384 4.44 -13.62 -20.20
C ALA A 384 3.87 -12.19 -20.20
N ASP A 385 2.54 -12.05 -20.15
CA ASP A 385 1.86 -10.75 -20.06
C ASP A 385 2.04 -10.16 -18.66
N LEU A 386 1.96 -10.99 -17.62
CA LEU A 386 2.23 -10.57 -16.24
C LEU A 386 3.68 -10.12 -16.02
N ASP A 387 4.65 -10.82 -16.60
CA ASP A 387 6.06 -10.44 -16.56
C ASP A 387 6.28 -9.10 -17.26
N ALA A 388 5.67 -8.92 -18.45
CA ALA A 388 5.72 -7.67 -19.19
C ALA A 388 5.03 -6.52 -18.44
N TYR A 389 3.95 -6.80 -17.72
CA TYR A 389 3.28 -5.83 -16.85
C TYR A 389 4.18 -5.41 -15.68
N CYS A 390 4.78 -6.37 -14.98
CA CYS A 390 5.69 -6.09 -13.86
C CYS A 390 6.93 -5.29 -14.27
N GLN A 391 7.44 -5.48 -15.48
CA GLN A 391 8.55 -4.69 -16.04
C GLN A 391 8.21 -3.21 -16.28
N LYS A 392 6.93 -2.88 -16.45
CA LYS A 392 6.46 -1.49 -16.61
C LYS A 392 6.21 -0.79 -15.27
N LEU A 393 6.28 -1.49 -14.15
CA LEU A 393 6.11 -0.88 -12.83
C LEU A 393 7.24 0.15 -12.57
N PRO A 394 7.00 1.15 -11.71
CA PRO A 394 8.02 2.14 -11.32
C PRO A 394 9.32 1.48 -10.81
N PRO A 395 10.48 2.17 -10.89
CA PRO A 395 11.80 1.59 -10.61
C PRO A 395 11.94 0.86 -9.27
N LEU A 396 11.29 1.32 -8.20
CA LEU A 396 11.24 0.61 -6.92
C LEU A 396 10.79 -0.85 -7.11
N TYR A 397 9.70 -1.04 -7.85
CA TYR A 397 9.05 -2.35 -8.01
C TYR A 397 9.74 -3.20 -9.07
N SER A 398 10.06 -2.61 -10.23
CA SER A 398 10.60 -3.35 -11.38
C SER A 398 12.09 -3.66 -11.25
N SER A 399 12.86 -2.79 -10.57
CA SER A 399 14.34 -2.89 -10.53
C SER A 399 14.89 -3.27 -9.16
N GLU A 400 14.42 -2.63 -8.07
CA GLU A 400 14.95 -2.90 -6.74
C GLU A 400 14.32 -4.12 -6.08
N ILE A 401 12.98 -4.16 -6.03
CA ILE A 401 12.23 -5.28 -5.45
C ILE A 401 12.14 -6.44 -6.44
N GLN A 402 12.06 -6.13 -7.73
CA GLN A 402 11.88 -7.09 -8.82
C GLN A 402 10.61 -7.93 -8.60
N VAL A 403 9.48 -7.22 -8.45
CA VAL A 403 8.18 -7.84 -8.29
C VAL A 403 7.93 -8.82 -9.45
N HIS A 404 7.77 -10.09 -9.12
CA HIS A 404 7.68 -11.17 -10.09
C HIS A 404 6.78 -12.29 -9.55
N PRO A 405 5.45 -12.12 -9.61
CA PRO A 405 4.51 -13.15 -9.16
C PRO A 405 4.63 -14.41 -10.02
N GLN A 406 4.62 -15.58 -9.38
CA GLN A 406 4.71 -16.87 -10.07
C GLN A 406 3.59 -17.82 -9.67
N GLN A 407 3.14 -18.64 -10.61
CA GLN A 407 2.21 -19.71 -10.27
C GLN A 407 2.88 -20.72 -9.31
N VAL A 408 2.14 -21.21 -8.32
CA VAL A 408 2.58 -22.35 -7.50
C VAL A 408 2.91 -23.55 -8.41
N THR A 409 3.87 -24.37 -8.01
CA THR A 409 4.34 -25.49 -8.84
C THR A 409 3.53 -26.77 -8.63
N ASN A 410 2.87 -26.91 -7.48
CA ASN A 410 2.12 -28.11 -7.13
C ASN A 410 0.82 -28.18 -7.96
N SER A 411 0.73 -29.20 -8.82
CA SER A 411 -0.41 -29.40 -9.71
C SER A 411 -1.70 -29.77 -8.97
N ASP A 412 -1.62 -30.46 -7.83
CA ASP A 412 -2.79 -30.85 -7.05
C ASP A 412 -3.41 -29.65 -6.33
N LEU A 413 -2.58 -28.72 -5.83
CA LEU A 413 -3.02 -27.42 -5.33
C LEU A 413 -3.72 -26.60 -6.42
N ILE A 414 -3.12 -26.49 -7.61
CA ILE A 414 -3.74 -25.78 -8.74
C ILE A 414 -5.10 -26.40 -9.09
N ASN A 415 -5.15 -27.74 -9.22
CA ASN A 415 -6.38 -28.45 -9.56
C ASN A 415 -7.46 -28.27 -8.48
N ALA A 416 -7.09 -28.31 -7.20
CA ALA A 416 -8.00 -28.08 -6.09
C ALA A 416 -8.58 -26.65 -6.12
N LEU A 417 -7.74 -25.64 -6.39
CA LEU A 417 -8.18 -24.25 -6.51
C LEU A 417 -9.09 -24.04 -7.74
N ILE A 418 -8.74 -24.58 -8.91
CA ILE A 418 -9.61 -24.51 -10.11
C ILE A 418 -10.98 -25.15 -9.84
N ALA A 419 -11.02 -26.26 -9.10
CA ALA A 419 -12.26 -26.97 -8.80
C ALA A 419 -13.09 -26.28 -7.71
N GLY A 420 -12.45 -25.61 -6.75
CA GLY A 420 -13.08 -25.14 -5.52
C GLY A 420 -13.30 -23.63 -5.42
N LEU A 421 -12.52 -22.81 -6.15
CA LEU A 421 -12.70 -21.37 -6.12
C LEU A 421 -14.05 -20.96 -6.74
N PRO A 422 -14.67 -19.89 -6.22
CA PRO A 422 -15.86 -19.32 -6.85
C PRO A 422 -15.53 -18.91 -8.29
N LYS A 423 -16.48 -19.13 -9.20
CA LYS A 423 -16.34 -18.61 -10.56
C LYS A 423 -16.72 -17.13 -10.54
N PRO A 424 -15.90 -16.26 -11.16
CA PRO A 424 -16.23 -14.84 -11.29
C PRO A 424 -17.53 -14.61 -12.06
#